data_AF-A0A522XG47-F1
#
_entry.id   AF-A0A522XG47-F1
#
_cell.length_a   1.000
_cell.length_b   1.000
_cell.length_c   1.000
_cell.angle_alpha   90.00
_cell.angle_beta   90.00
_cell.angle_gamma   90.00
#
_symmetry.space_group_name_H-M   'P 1'
#
loop_
_entity.id
_entity.type
_entity.pdbx_description
1 polymer ?
#
loop_
_entity_poly.entity_id
_entity_poly.type
_entity_poly.pdbx_seq_one_letter_code
_entity_poly.pdbx_strand_id
1 'polypeptide(L)'
;MIKTPEGYTFRVNTNPDAEAEPSRLISLEQDLPENGPIRLDEGGTLALIKRDPLTGMQFEEFFDADFYLASNPDVANEIANGGMADPLTHFQRHGQYEGRNPNGFFDTAFYLASNPDVAAGVAEGWVESAVSHFINHGQFDWRSPNPAYSDLAYLVRNPEALDALAVGEFTTPVAHFLEVGQDQGFSAVPLA
;
A
#
# COMPACT_ATOMS: atom_id res chain seq x y z
N MET A 1 25.21 -1.31 3.50
CA MET A 1 25.01 0.09 3.07
C MET A 1 24.74 0.07 1.57
N ILE A 2 23.55 0.47 1.14
CA ILE A 2 23.18 0.66 -0.26
C ILE A 2 23.29 2.16 -0.51
N LYS A 3 24.18 2.57 -1.41
CA LYS A 3 24.27 3.95 -1.86
C LYS A 3 23.48 4.07 -3.15
N THR A 4 22.54 5.00 -3.22
CA THR A 4 21.90 5.31 -4.51
C THR A 4 22.74 6.32 -5.30
N PRO A 5 22.54 6.42 -6.62
CA PRO A 5 23.26 7.37 -7.46
C PRO A 5 23.11 8.85 -7.03
N GLU A 6 22.07 9.17 -6.27
CA GLU A 6 21.67 10.51 -5.82
C GLU A 6 22.20 10.87 -4.43
N GLY A 7 22.82 9.92 -3.72
CA GLY A 7 23.51 10.16 -2.44
C GLY A 7 22.84 9.59 -1.19
N TYR A 8 21.72 8.88 -1.31
CA TYR A 8 21.08 8.20 -0.17
C TYR A 8 21.94 7.03 0.29
N THR A 9 22.19 6.93 1.60
CA THR A 9 22.82 5.75 2.20
C THR A 9 21.77 5.01 3.03
N PHE A 10 21.32 3.86 2.52
CA PHE A 10 20.46 2.93 3.24
C PHE A 10 21.33 1.91 3.97
N ARG A 11 21.27 1.84 5.30
CA ARG A 11 21.86 0.70 6.02
C ARG A 11 20.79 -0.34 6.25
N VAL A 12 20.91 -1.46 5.55
CA VAL A 12 20.20 -2.68 5.93
C VAL A 12 20.94 -3.27 7.13
N ASN A 13 20.43 -3.08 8.35
CA ASN A 13 20.96 -3.74 9.54
C ASN A 13 20.15 -5.02 9.79
N THR A 14 20.83 -6.11 10.11
CA THR A 14 20.20 -7.25 10.76
C THR A 14 20.32 -7.00 12.26
N ASN A 15 19.24 -7.13 13.03
CA ASN A 15 19.35 -7.14 14.49
C ASN A 15 19.76 -8.56 14.93
N PRO A 16 21.02 -8.79 15.39
CA PRO A 16 21.43 -10.10 15.85
C PRO A 16 20.82 -10.50 17.20
N ASP A 17 20.23 -9.55 17.94
CA ASP A 17 19.70 -9.74 19.30
C ASP A 17 18.15 -9.82 19.34
N ALA A 18 17.46 -9.85 18.19
CA ALA A 18 16.02 -10.04 18.14
C ALA A 18 15.66 -11.52 18.38
N GLU A 19 15.51 -11.91 19.65
CA GLU A 19 15.19 -13.29 20.07
C GLU A 19 13.85 -13.84 19.54
N ALA A 20 13.06 -13.08 18.77
CA ALA A 20 11.77 -13.53 18.26
C ALA A 20 11.68 -13.67 16.73
N GLU A 21 12.31 -12.82 15.92
CA GLU A 21 12.29 -12.90 14.44
C GLU A 21 13.40 -11.98 13.88
N PRO A 22 14.25 -12.40 12.92
CA PRO A 22 15.25 -11.52 12.32
C PRO A 22 14.57 -10.46 11.43
N SER A 23 14.29 -9.29 11.99
CA SER A 23 13.80 -8.13 11.22
C SER A 23 14.95 -7.47 10.45
N ARG A 24 14.75 -7.27 9.15
CA ARG A 24 15.63 -6.47 8.28
C ARG A 24 15.33 -4.99 8.55
N LEU A 25 16.22 -4.29 9.25
CA LEU A 25 16.11 -2.85 9.56
C LEU A 25 16.68 -2.05 8.38
N ILE A 26 16.04 -0.96 7.97
CA ILE A 26 16.59 -0.03 6.97
C ILE A 26 16.73 1.35 7.60
N SER A 27 17.97 1.86 7.69
CA SER A 27 18.22 3.23 8.18
C SER A 27 18.70 4.20 7.11
N LEU A 28 18.13 5.41 7.13
CA LEU A 28 18.52 6.56 6.30
C LEU A 28 19.48 7.47 7.08
N GLU A 29 20.45 8.06 6.39
CA GLU A 29 21.40 9.03 6.95
C GLU A 29 21.17 10.46 6.38
N GLN A 30 19.93 10.96 6.36
CA GLN A 30 19.63 12.33 5.91
C GLN A 30 18.67 13.06 6.86
N ASP A 31 18.84 14.38 6.95
CA ASP A 31 17.93 15.30 7.64
C ASP A 31 16.59 15.35 6.91
N LEU A 32 15.67 14.45 7.27
CA LEU A 32 14.27 14.52 6.84
C LEU A 32 13.61 15.78 7.41
N PRO A 33 12.72 16.44 6.66
CA PRO A 33 12.02 17.60 7.17
C PRO A 33 11.24 17.22 8.43
N GLU A 34 11.32 18.08 9.45
CA GLU A 34 10.66 17.85 10.74
C GLU A 34 9.15 17.60 10.58
N ASN A 35 8.55 18.10 9.50
CA ASN A 35 7.14 17.93 9.19
C ASN A 35 6.82 17.09 7.94
N GLY A 36 7.75 16.28 7.43
CA GLY A 36 7.47 15.36 6.32
C GLY A 36 6.61 14.15 6.73
N PRO A 37 6.04 13.41 5.76
CA PRO A 37 5.31 12.16 6.00
C PRO A 37 6.21 11.00 6.38
N ILE A 38 7.54 11.16 6.30
CA ILE A 38 8.54 10.15 6.68
C ILE A 38 9.38 10.67 7.86
N ARG A 39 9.62 9.81 8.85
CA ARG A 39 10.61 10.01 9.92
C ARG A 39 11.41 8.73 10.16
N LEU A 40 12.55 8.87 10.82
CA LEU A 40 13.26 7.74 11.40
C LEU A 40 12.85 7.56 12.86
N ASP A 41 12.65 6.32 13.28
CA ASP A 41 12.52 6.00 14.71
C ASP A 41 13.88 6.16 15.44
N GLU A 42 13.89 6.02 16.77
CA GLU A 42 15.12 6.12 17.58
C GLU A 42 16.19 5.07 17.20
N GLY A 43 15.80 4.00 16.50
CA GLY A 43 16.68 2.96 15.94
C GLY A 43 17.09 3.20 14.49
N GLY A 44 16.65 4.30 13.88
CA GLY A 44 16.92 4.65 12.49
C GLY A 44 15.98 4.01 11.46
N THR A 45 14.91 3.31 11.85
CA THR A 45 13.97 2.69 10.90
C THR A 45 13.11 3.74 10.22
N LEU A 46 12.96 3.63 8.90
CA LEU A 46 11.93 4.33 8.13
C LEU A 46 10.53 4.08 8.71
N ALA A 47 9.87 5.14 9.17
CA ALA A 47 8.48 5.13 9.61
C ALA A 47 7.68 6.18 8.81
N LEU A 48 6.59 5.74 8.17
CA LEU A 48 5.56 6.65 7.69
C LEU A 48 4.81 7.18 8.90
N ILE A 49 4.71 8.50 9.03
CA ILE A 49 4.04 9.13 10.16
C ILE A 49 2.55 9.18 9.85
N LYS A 50 1.76 8.47 10.65
CA LYS A 50 0.31 8.66 10.71
C LYS A 50 -0.01 10.01 11.36
N ARG A 51 -0.13 11.06 10.55
CA ARG A 51 -0.63 12.38 10.99
C ARG A 51 -2.15 12.47 10.83
N ASP A 52 -2.76 13.34 11.62
CA ASP A 52 -4.11 13.89 11.41
C ASP A 52 -4.23 14.41 9.96
N PRO A 53 -5.38 14.19 9.30
CA PRO A 53 -5.48 13.34 8.13
C PRO A 53 -4.66 13.88 6.96
N LEU A 54 -3.57 13.20 6.64
CA LEU A 54 -3.16 13.16 5.25
C LEU A 54 -4.29 12.44 4.52
N THR A 55 -4.88 13.09 3.51
CA THR A 55 -5.86 12.43 2.65
C THR A 55 -5.11 11.30 1.95
N GLY A 56 -5.27 10.08 2.48
CA GLY A 56 -4.84 8.87 1.79
C GLY A 56 -5.62 8.72 0.49
N MET A 57 -5.19 7.77 -0.32
CA MET A 57 -5.93 7.38 -1.51
C MET A 57 -7.40 7.12 -1.19
N GLN A 58 -8.31 7.72 -1.95
CA GLN A 58 -9.74 7.51 -1.74
C GLN A 58 -10.22 6.24 -2.44
N PHE A 59 -11.40 5.76 -2.03
CA PHE A 59 -11.95 4.50 -2.56
C PHE A 59 -12.20 4.59 -4.07
N GLU A 60 -12.69 5.73 -4.55
CA GLU A 60 -12.92 6.01 -5.96
C GLU A 60 -11.61 6.02 -6.77
N GLU A 61 -10.53 6.55 -6.20
CA GLU A 61 -9.21 6.60 -6.84
C GLU A 61 -8.56 5.21 -6.90
N PHE A 62 -8.89 4.34 -5.93
CA PHE A 62 -8.39 2.97 -5.87
C PHE A 62 -9.29 1.97 -6.60
N PHE A 63 -10.32 2.40 -7.33
CA PHE A 63 -11.22 1.52 -8.05
C PHE A 63 -10.99 1.60 -9.57
N ASP A 64 -10.81 0.45 -10.21
CA ASP A 64 -10.68 0.34 -11.66
C ASP A 64 -11.94 -0.36 -12.22
N ALA A 65 -12.84 0.45 -12.80
CA ALA A 65 -14.11 -0.02 -13.34
C ALA A 65 -13.93 -1.02 -14.50
N ASP A 66 -12.94 -0.82 -15.37
CA ASP A 66 -12.71 -1.67 -16.53
C ASP A 66 -12.16 -3.03 -16.08
N PHE A 67 -11.19 -3.02 -15.18
CA PHE A 67 -10.69 -4.24 -14.53
C PHE A 67 -11.82 -4.98 -13.81
N TYR A 68 -12.63 -4.25 -13.04
CA TYR A 68 -13.68 -4.84 -12.22
C TYR A 68 -14.75 -5.51 -13.09
N LEU A 69 -15.21 -4.87 -14.17
CA LEU A 69 -16.19 -5.46 -15.09
C LEU A 69 -15.61 -6.63 -15.89
N ALA A 70 -14.34 -6.54 -16.31
CA ALA A 70 -13.66 -7.65 -16.99
C ALA A 70 -13.52 -8.89 -16.08
N SER A 71 -13.28 -8.67 -14.79
CA SER A 71 -13.12 -9.73 -13.79
C SER A 71 -14.45 -10.28 -13.26
N ASN A 72 -15.55 -9.55 -13.42
CA ASN A 72 -16.87 -9.86 -12.85
C ASN A 72 -17.99 -9.79 -13.90
N PRO A 73 -18.09 -10.80 -14.81
CA PRO A 73 -19.09 -10.80 -15.88
C PRO A 73 -20.54 -10.80 -15.39
N ASP A 74 -20.79 -11.33 -14.18
CA ASP A 74 -22.09 -11.28 -13.51
C ASP A 74 -22.54 -9.84 -13.24
N VAL A 75 -21.63 -8.99 -12.76
CA VAL A 75 -21.90 -7.57 -12.52
C VAL A 75 -22.09 -6.81 -13.82
N ALA A 76 -21.26 -7.10 -14.83
CA ALA A 76 -21.42 -6.51 -16.16
C ALA A 76 -22.81 -6.82 -16.76
N ASN A 77 -23.28 -8.06 -16.60
CA ASN A 77 -24.62 -8.46 -17.02
C ASN A 77 -25.73 -7.78 -16.19
N GLU A 78 -25.55 -7.64 -14.88
CA GLU A 78 -26.51 -6.94 -14.01
C GLU A 78 -26.70 -5.47 -14.44
N ILE A 79 -25.60 -4.76 -14.68
CA ILE A 79 -25.62 -3.36 -15.13
C ILE A 79 -26.25 -3.25 -16.52
N ALA A 80 -25.88 -4.12 -17.46
CA ALA A 80 -26.45 -4.12 -18.81
C ALA A 80 -27.97 -4.36 -18.82
N ASN A 81 -28.50 -5.08 -17.83
CA ASN A 81 -29.93 -5.32 -17.65
C ASN A 81 -30.63 -4.24 -16.80
N GLY A 82 -29.90 -3.21 -16.36
CA GLY A 82 -30.44 -2.12 -15.53
C GLY A 82 -30.68 -2.49 -14.07
N GLY A 83 -30.08 -3.58 -13.57
CA GLY A 83 -30.19 -4.02 -12.17
C GLY A 83 -29.34 -3.19 -11.20
N MET A 84 -28.26 -2.57 -11.70
CA MET A 84 -27.36 -1.70 -10.94
C MET A 84 -26.96 -0.49 -11.79
N ALA A 85 -26.68 0.64 -11.14
CA ALA A 85 -26.32 1.89 -11.82
C ALA A 85 -24.94 1.83 -12.49
N ASP A 86 -23.94 1.34 -11.77
CA ASP A 86 -22.53 1.39 -12.19
C ASP A 86 -21.68 0.38 -11.36
N PRO A 87 -20.47 0.02 -11.83
CA PRO A 87 -19.65 -0.99 -11.16
C PRO A 87 -19.09 -0.55 -9.81
N LEU A 88 -18.84 0.75 -9.61
CA LEU A 88 -18.36 1.28 -8.33
C LEU A 88 -19.45 1.11 -7.26
N THR A 89 -20.69 1.45 -7.57
CA THR A 89 -21.85 1.24 -6.69
C THR A 89 -21.99 -0.24 -6.32
N HIS A 90 -21.83 -1.16 -7.29
CA HIS A 90 -21.84 -2.59 -6.97
C HIS A 90 -20.70 -2.95 -6.04
N PHE A 91 -19.48 -2.50 -6.31
CA PHE A 91 -18.32 -2.85 -5.50
C PHE A 91 -18.45 -2.33 -4.06
N GLN A 92 -18.87 -1.07 -3.87
CA GLN A 92 -19.08 -0.46 -2.55
C GLN A 92 -20.17 -1.19 -1.74
N ARG A 93 -21.23 -1.67 -2.39
CA ARG A 93 -22.37 -2.31 -1.71
C ARG A 93 -22.23 -3.81 -1.51
N HIS A 94 -21.51 -4.47 -2.41
CA HIS A 94 -21.45 -5.93 -2.50
C HIS A 94 -20.02 -6.42 -2.68
N GLY A 95 -19.34 -5.97 -3.73
CA GLY A 95 -18.08 -6.58 -4.16
C GLY A 95 -16.97 -6.57 -3.09
N GLN A 96 -16.83 -5.50 -2.32
CA GLN A 96 -15.84 -5.44 -1.24
C GLN A 96 -16.10 -6.45 -0.11
N TYR A 97 -17.37 -6.79 0.14
CA TYR A 97 -17.80 -7.76 1.16
C TYR A 97 -17.76 -9.20 0.62
N GLU A 98 -17.83 -9.36 -0.70
CA GLU A 98 -17.67 -10.63 -1.40
C GLU A 98 -16.21 -11.03 -1.61
N GLY A 99 -15.26 -10.20 -1.18
CA GLY A 99 -13.83 -10.44 -1.33
C GLY A 99 -13.31 -10.22 -2.76
N ARG A 100 -14.01 -9.43 -3.58
CA ARG A 100 -13.58 -9.12 -4.95
C ARG A 100 -12.48 -8.06 -4.95
N ASN A 101 -11.60 -8.11 -5.96
CA ASN A 101 -10.52 -7.14 -6.11
C ASN A 101 -11.05 -5.85 -6.77
N PRO A 102 -10.71 -4.64 -6.25
CA PRO A 102 -11.14 -3.36 -6.80
C PRO A 102 -10.40 -2.97 -8.08
N ASN A 103 -9.18 -3.48 -8.26
CA ASN A 103 -8.25 -3.16 -9.34
C ASN A 103 -7.23 -4.29 -9.52
N GLY A 104 -6.37 -4.20 -10.54
CA GLY A 104 -5.32 -5.20 -10.79
C GLY A 104 -4.12 -5.16 -9.83
N PHE A 105 -4.05 -4.16 -8.94
CA PHE A 105 -2.96 -3.98 -7.99
C PHE A 105 -3.28 -4.54 -6.59
N PHE A 106 -4.52 -4.52 -6.13
CA PHE A 106 -4.90 -5.02 -4.81
C PHE A 106 -5.43 -6.46 -4.89
N ASP A 107 -4.78 -7.36 -4.16
CA ASP A 107 -5.21 -8.75 -4.02
C ASP A 107 -5.85 -8.94 -2.64
N THR A 108 -7.18 -8.99 -2.62
CA THR A 108 -7.98 -9.13 -1.41
C THR A 108 -7.68 -10.41 -0.66
N ALA A 109 -7.55 -11.52 -1.40
CA ALA A 109 -7.28 -12.83 -0.80
C ALA A 109 -5.88 -12.88 -0.18
N PHE A 110 -4.87 -12.39 -0.91
CA PHE A 110 -3.51 -12.25 -0.39
C PHE A 110 -3.46 -11.33 0.83
N TYR A 111 -4.15 -10.19 0.78
CA TYR A 111 -4.13 -9.21 1.85
C TYR A 111 -4.71 -9.81 3.14
N LEU A 112 -5.85 -10.48 3.07
CA LEU A 112 -6.43 -11.14 4.25
C LEU A 112 -5.58 -12.31 4.74
N ALA A 113 -4.98 -13.10 3.84
CA ALA A 113 -4.08 -14.19 4.23
C ALA A 113 -2.80 -13.70 4.92
N SER A 114 -2.27 -12.55 4.49
CA SER A 114 -1.04 -11.95 5.03
C SER A 114 -1.29 -11.12 6.30
N ASN A 115 -2.55 -10.78 6.58
CA ASN A 115 -2.94 -9.92 7.71
C ASN A 115 -4.05 -10.60 8.53
N PRO A 116 -3.71 -11.62 9.37
CA PRO A 116 -4.70 -12.40 10.12
C PRO A 116 -5.56 -11.57 11.08
N ASP A 117 -5.02 -10.47 11.60
CA ASP A 117 -5.75 -9.50 12.43
C ASP A 117 -6.87 -8.80 11.65
N VAL A 118 -6.59 -8.40 10.41
CA VAL A 118 -7.60 -7.80 9.52
C VAL A 118 -8.64 -8.84 9.12
N ALA A 119 -8.21 -10.07 8.81
CA ALA A 119 -9.13 -11.16 8.49
C ALA A 119 -10.09 -11.48 9.64
N ALA A 120 -9.59 -11.54 10.87
CA ALA A 120 -10.43 -11.69 12.06
C ALA A 120 -11.41 -10.52 12.18
N GLY A 121 -10.97 -9.29 11.93
CA GLY A 121 -11.85 -8.14 12.03
C GLY A 121 -12.93 -8.03 10.98
N VAL A 122 -12.66 -8.50 9.77
CA VAL A 122 -13.69 -8.63 8.73
C VAL A 122 -14.70 -9.71 9.13
N ALA A 123 -14.23 -10.86 9.64
CA ALA A 123 -15.12 -11.95 10.06
C ALA A 123 -15.99 -11.57 11.27
N GLU A 124 -15.48 -10.74 12.18
CA GLU A 124 -16.17 -10.27 13.38
C GLU A 124 -16.96 -8.97 13.16
N GLY A 125 -16.80 -8.31 12.01
CA GLY A 125 -17.56 -7.13 11.60
C GLY A 125 -17.10 -5.79 12.18
N TRP A 126 -15.90 -5.71 12.78
CA TRP A 126 -15.30 -4.45 13.23
C TRP A 126 -14.30 -3.85 12.22
N VAL A 127 -13.96 -4.59 11.15
CA VAL A 127 -13.39 -4.05 9.91
C VAL A 127 -14.43 -4.22 8.80
N GLU A 128 -14.72 -3.15 8.06
CA GLU A 128 -15.70 -3.16 6.98
C GLU A 128 -15.31 -4.11 5.85
N SER A 129 -14.09 -4.01 5.34
CA SER A 129 -13.54 -4.86 4.29
C SER A 129 -12.01 -4.79 4.26
N ALA A 130 -11.37 -5.72 3.54
CA ALA A 130 -9.93 -5.69 3.34
C ALA A 130 -9.47 -4.40 2.65
N VAL A 131 -10.23 -3.95 1.65
CA VAL A 131 -9.93 -2.74 0.87
C VAL A 131 -10.10 -1.48 1.72
N SER A 132 -11.19 -1.39 2.49
CA SER A 132 -11.43 -0.29 3.43
C SER A 132 -10.30 -0.22 4.47
N HIS A 133 -9.86 -1.37 5.00
CA HIS A 133 -8.70 -1.41 5.90
C HIS A 133 -7.42 -0.95 5.21
N PHE A 134 -7.13 -1.43 4.01
CA PHE A 134 -5.91 -1.04 3.30
C PHE A 134 -5.85 0.46 3.05
N ILE A 135 -6.94 1.05 2.54
CA ILE A 135 -7.05 2.49 2.29
C ILE A 135 -6.87 3.29 3.58
N ASN A 136 -7.52 2.91 4.68
CA ASN A 136 -7.51 3.74 5.89
C ASN A 136 -6.30 3.48 6.81
N HIS A 137 -5.66 2.32 6.68
CA HIS A 137 -4.62 1.83 7.60
C HIS A 137 -3.46 1.16 6.87
N GLY A 138 -3.75 0.16 6.03
CA GLY A 138 -2.72 -0.70 5.44
C GLY A 138 -1.62 0.04 4.67
N GLN A 139 -1.99 1.04 3.87
CA GLN A 139 -1.05 1.87 3.11
C GLN A 139 -0.13 2.75 3.98
N PHE A 140 -0.43 2.87 5.28
CA PHE A 140 0.36 3.60 6.27
C PHE A 140 1.15 2.65 7.20
N ASP A 141 0.74 1.38 7.25
CA ASP A 141 1.23 0.37 8.18
C ASP A 141 2.19 -0.64 7.50
N TRP A 142 2.79 -0.26 6.36
CA TRP A 142 3.71 -1.09 5.58
C TRP A 142 3.11 -2.42 5.10
N ARG A 143 1.79 -2.52 5.01
CA ARG A 143 1.12 -3.78 4.65
C ARG A 143 1.07 -3.93 3.14
N SER A 144 1.66 -5.01 2.65
CA SER A 144 1.73 -5.27 1.21
C SER A 144 0.33 -5.59 0.64
N PRO A 145 -0.13 -4.88 -0.40
CA PRO A 145 -1.45 -5.08 -1.03
C PRO A 145 -1.48 -6.27 -1.99
N ASN A 146 -0.31 -6.73 -2.45
CA ASN A 146 -0.15 -7.87 -3.34
C ASN A 146 1.26 -8.49 -3.18
N PRO A 147 1.50 -9.71 -3.70
CA PRO A 147 2.80 -10.38 -3.56
C PRO A 147 3.98 -9.69 -4.28
N ALA A 148 3.70 -8.84 -5.26
CA ALA A 148 4.70 -8.19 -6.13
C ALA A 148 5.03 -6.75 -5.69
N TYR A 149 4.47 -6.28 -4.57
CA TYR A 149 4.68 -4.94 -4.05
C TYR A 149 5.05 -4.96 -2.58
N SER A 150 6.10 -4.22 -2.21
CA SER A 150 6.43 -3.86 -0.84
C SER A 150 6.89 -2.41 -0.81
N ASP A 151 6.29 -1.61 0.06
CA ASP A 151 6.68 -0.20 0.29
C ASP A 151 8.20 -0.09 0.52
N LEU A 152 8.76 -0.96 1.37
CA LEU A 152 10.17 -0.96 1.70
C LEU A 152 11.04 -1.26 0.47
N ALA A 153 10.67 -2.29 -0.28
CA ALA A 153 11.41 -2.69 -1.48
C ALA A 153 11.29 -1.65 -2.59
N TYR A 154 10.18 -0.90 -2.62
CA TYR A 154 9.94 0.21 -3.52
C TYR A 154 10.80 1.43 -3.14
N LEU A 155 10.75 1.91 -1.89
CA LEU A 155 11.52 3.07 -1.45
C LEU A 155 13.04 2.86 -1.53
N VAL A 156 13.52 1.65 -1.26
CA VAL A 156 14.97 1.33 -1.35
C VAL A 156 15.49 1.39 -2.78
N ARG A 157 14.65 1.03 -3.76
CA ARG A 157 15.06 0.98 -5.17
C ARG A 157 14.84 2.28 -5.92
N ASN A 158 13.93 3.11 -5.45
CA ASN A 158 13.46 4.30 -6.14
C ASN A 158 13.61 5.50 -5.20
N PRO A 159 14.83 6.05 -5.06
CA PRO A 159 15.10 7.19 -4.17
C PRO A 159 14.29 8.44 -4.54
N GLU A 160 13.89 8.59 -5.80
CA GLU A 160 13.00 9.68 -6.24
C GLU A 160 11.63 9.60 -5.56
N ALA A 161 11.13 8.38 -5.32
CA ALA A 161 9.90 8.20 -4.56
C ALA A 161 10.10 8.61 -3.10
N LEU A 162 11.25 8.26 -2.51
CA LEU A 162 11.58 8.71 -1.16
C LEU A 162 11.63 10.24 -1.07
N ASP A 163 12.20 10.91 -2.08
CA ASP A 163 12.28 12.37 -2.14
C ASP A 163 10.93 13.03 -2.23
N ALA A 164 10.09 12.56 -3.15
CA ALA A 164 8.76 13.08 -3.35
C ALA A 164 7.90 12.91 -2.08
N LEU A 165 8.05 11.78 -1.37
CA LEU A 165 7.45 11.62 -0.05
C LEU A 165 8.07 12.60 0.96
N ALA A 166 9.39 12.72 1.05
CA ALA A 166 10.05 13.58 2.04
C ALA A 166 9.58 15.05 1.96
N VAL A 167 9.37 15.58 0.75
CA VAL A 167 8.87 16.96 0.55
C VAL A 167 7.34 17.08 0.61
N GLY A 168 6.62 15.96 0.78
CA GLY A 168 5.17 15.93 0.91
C GLY A 168 4.40 16.04 -0.41
N GLU A 169 5.04 15.77 -1.56
CA GLU A 169 4.34 15.64 -2.85
C GLU A 169 3.44 14.40 -2.86
N PHE A 170 3.89 13.32 -2.22
CA PHE A 170 3.10 12.10 -2.02
C PHE A 170 2.98 11.75 -0.55
N THR A 171 1.82 11.21 -0.20
CA THR A 171 1.49 10.79 1.17
C THR A 171 2.03 9.39 1.48
N THR A 172 1.89 8.45 0.53
CA THR A 172 2.27 7.04 0.73
C THR A 172 3.11 6.52 -0.45
N PRO A 173 3.95 5.49 -0.23
CA PRO A 173 4.73 4.91 -1.32
C PRO A 173 3.82 4.25 -2.36
N VAL A 174 2.66 3.72 -1.93
CA VAL A 174 1.62 3.17 -2.83
C VAL A 174 1.07 4.26 -3.73
N ALA A 175 0.72 5.44 -3.21
CA ALA A 175 0.24 6.55 -4.03
C ALA A 175 1.25 6.94 -5.11
N HIS A 176 2.52 7.12 -4.71
CA HIS A 176 3.57 7.40 -5.68
C HIS A 176 3.76 6.24 -6.69
N PHE A 177 3.67 4.99 -6.25
CA PHE A 177 3.82 3.85 -7.16
C PHE A 177 2.73 3.81 -8.22
N LEU A 178 1.46 4.01 -7.83
CA LEU A 178 0.34 3.96 -8.77
C LEU A 178 0.33 5.16 -9.73
N GLU A 179 0.72 6.35 -9.27
CA GLU A 179 0.68 7.56 -10.12
C GLU A 179 1.93 7.73 -10.98
N VAL A 180 3.10 7.26 -10.51
CA VAL A 180 4.39 7.54 -11.15
C VAL A 180 5.19 6.27 -11.40
N GLY A 181 5.30 5.42 -10.37
CA GLY A 181 6.22 4.29 -10.39
C GLY A 181 5.92 3.26 -11.46
N GLN A 182 4.64 2.94 -11.70
CA GLN A 182 4.23 2.00 -12.74
C GLN A 182 4.65 2.46 -14.13
N ASP A 183 4.37 3.73 -14.46
CA ASP A 183 4.67 4.31 -15.77
C ASP A 183 6.19 4.46 -16.02
N GLN A 184 6.96 4.71 -14.96
CA GLN A 184 8.42 4.82 -15.04
C GLN A 184 9.14 3.46 -14.94
N GLY A 185 8.40 2.36 -14.79
CA GLY A 185 8.98 1.01 -14.70
C GLY A 185 9.71 0.74 -13.39
N PHE A 186 9.35 1.43 -12.31
CA PHE A 186 9.96 1.27 -11.00
C PHE A 186 9.63 -0.09 -10.39
N SER A 187 10.66 -0.76 -9.86
CA SER A 187 10.49 -2.08 -9.24
C SER A 187 10.05 -1.94 -7.78
N ALA A 188 8.92 -2.56 -7.45
CA ALA A 188 8.42 -2.69 -6.08
C ALA A 188 8.48 -4.14 -5.53
N VAL A 189 9.00 -5.09 -6.31
CA VAL A 189 9.04 -6.52 -5.95
C VAL A 189 9.75 -6.74 -4.61
N PRO A 190 9.19 -7.51 -3.67
CA PRO A 190 9.85 -7.76 -2.39
C PRO A 190 11.33 -8.19 -2.53
N LEU A 191 12.18 -7.74 -1.61
CA LEU A 191 13.60 -8.12 -1.59
C LEU A 191 13.71 -9.59 -1.18
N ALA A 192 14.39 -10.41 -2.00
CA ALA A 192 14.74 -11.80 -1.65
C ALA A 192 15.65 -11.86 -0.41
#